data_AF-A0A9W4U1E2-F1
#
_entry.id   AF-A0A9W4U1E2-F1
#
_cell.length_a   1.000
_cell.length_b   1.000
_cell.length_c   1.000
_cell.angle_alpha   90.00
_cell.angle_beta   90.00
_cell.angle_gamma   90.00
#
_symmetry.space_group_name_H-M   'P 1'
#
loop_
_entity.id
_entity.type
_entity.pdbx_description
1 polymer ?
#
loop_
_entity_poly.entity_id
_entity_poly.type
_entity_poly.pdbx_seq_one_letter_code
_entity_poly.pdbx_strand_id
1 'polypeptide(L)'
;MNLRYSILKRLQSSSTSNLSPGEKNKQAAQLAIQSLKDFGSLLSNSSEDVQPIDPKPIYQDPTKFSNLSLLHQGQIIKELQEKFDKSWKKLSIKDKKLAYYIYFGNWGVREDFKNWNLDEPPYDLPFKIPSKIKNSNPKPNDFIKKLNPVILGETPIRKPQFDYKKMDGVSKFFIFLTLLISLIAISRDKKIGEEGIPKEIIIKDDYEIKRQQEIKEKEEEVILQEKLQELKMKQSQSSRKWYYLWLR
;
A
#
# COMPACT_ATOMS: atom_id res chain seq x y z
N MET A 1 -47.32 26.28 -12.09
CA MET A 1 -45.93 25.80 -12.05
C MET A 1 -45.84 24.28 -12.33
N ASN A 2 -46.53 23.75 -13.36
CA ASN A 2 -46.73 22.29 -13.55
C ASN A 2 -46.74 21.81 -15.02
N LEU A 3 -45.99 22.47 -15.91
CA LEU A 3 -45.91 22.08 -17.34
C LEU A 3 -44.56 21.45 -17.74
N ARG A 4 -43.51 21.59 -16.91
CA ARG A 4 -42.18 21.01 -17.19
C ARG A 4 -42.03 19.56 -16.73
N TYR A 5 -42.76 19.15 -15.70
CA TYR A 5 -42.70 17.77 -15.17
C TYR A 5 -43.46 16.75 -16.02
N SER A 6 -44.50 17.17 -16.77
CA SER A 6 -45.29 16.26 -17.62
C SER A 6 -44.58 15.93 -18.94
N ILE A 7 -43.80 16.86 -19.49
CA ILE A 7 -43.06 16.68 -20.75
C ILE A 7 -41.88 15.71 -20.57
N LEU A 8 -41.17 15.78 -19.44
CA LEU A 8 -40.07 14.85 -19.13
C LEU A 8 -40.56 13.42 -18.87
N LYS A 9 -41.76 13.26 -18.30
CA LYS A 9 -42.37 11.93 -18.09
C LYS A 9 -42.84 11.28 -19.39
N ARG A 10 -43.14 12.08 -20.42
CA ARG A 10 -43.60 11.61 -21.74
C ARG A 10 -42.45 11.17 -22.66
N LEU A 11 -41.25 11.68 -22.44
CA LEU A 11 -40.05 11.32 -23.22
C LEU A 11 -39.36 10.04 -22.72
N GLN A 12 -39.58 9.62 -21.47
CA GLN A 12 -39.07 8.35 -20.95
C GLN A 12 -39.98 7.13 -21.24
N SER A 13 -41.24 7.34 -21.59
CA SER A 13 -42.19 6.24 -21.83
C SER A 13 -42.19 5.70 -23.26
N SER A 14 -41.56 6.38 -24.23
CA SER A 14 -41.62 6.02 -25.65
C SER A 14 -40.57 5.00 -26.12
N SER A 15 -39.64 4.57 -25.26
CA SER A 15 -38.61 3.57 -25.58
C SER A 15 -38.77 2.23 -24.87
N THR A 16 -39.96 1.95 -24.30
CA THR A 16 -40.29 0.62 -23.76
C THR A 16 -41.07 -0.19 -24.80
N SER A 17 -40.46 -0.40 -25.97
CA SER A 17 -40.92 -1.44 -26.88
C SER A 17 -40.77 -2.81 -26.20
N ASN A 18 -41.68 -3.73 -26.52
CA ASN A 18 -41.77 -5.08 -25.95
C ASN A 18 -40.50 -5.92 -26.25
N LEU A 19 -39.44 -5.72 -25.47
CA LEU A 19 -38.21 -6.50 -25.54
C LEU A 19 -38.38 -7.83 -24.79
N SER A 20 -37.83 -8.90 -25.37
CA SER A 20 -37.80 -10.23 -24.77
C SER A 20 -37.11 -10.21 -23.39
N PRO A 21 -37.49 -11.04 -22.40
CA PRO A 21 -36.84 -11.08 -21.09
C PRO A 21 -35.31 -11.22 -21.17
N GLY A 22 -34.81 -11.96 -22.17
CA GLY A 22 -33.36 -12.09 -22.42
C GLY A 22 -32.71 -10.80 -22.92
N GLU A 23 -33.41 -10.00 -23.73
CA GLU A 23 -32.90 -8.72 -24.26
C GLU A 23 -32.95 -7.62 -23.20
N LYS A 24 -33.97 -7.63 -22.33
CA LYS A 24 -34.03 -6.74 -21.16
C LYS A 24 -32.87 -6.99 -20.20
N ASN A 25 -32.54 -8.25 -19.96
CA ASN A 25 -31.39 -8.61 -19.13
C ASN A 25 -30.07 -8.20 -19.80
N LYS A 26 -29.94 -8.36 -21.12
CA LYS A 26 -28.78 -7.87 -21.88
C LYS A 26 -28.65 -6.35 -21.84
N GLN A 27 -29.74 -5.60 -21.98
CA GLN A 27 -29.73 -4.13 -21.88
C GLN A 27 -29.47 -3.65 -20.45
N ALA A 28 -30.05 -4.30 -19.45
CA ALA A 28 -29.78 -4.00 -18.04
C ALA A 28 -28.32 -4.30 -17.67
N ALA A 29 -27.75 -5.39 -18.21
CA ALA A 29 -26.34 -5.71 -18.10
C ALA A 29 -25.47 -4.67 -18.83
N GLN A 30 -25.82 -4.25 -20.06
CA GLN A 30 -25.11 -3.18 -20.77
C GLN A 30 -25.17 -1.84 -20.04
N LEU A 31 -26.31 -1.48 -19.43
CA LEU A 31 -26.45 -0.27 -18.63
C LEU A 31 -25.69 -0.37 -17.30
N ALA A 32 -25.66 -1.55 -16.67
CA ALA A 32 -24.84 -1.81 -15.49
C ALA A 32 -23.34 -1.73 -15.82
N ILE A 33 -22.93 -2.28 -16.97
CA ILE A 33 -21.57 -2.19 -17.51
C ILE A 33 -21.24 -0.73 -17.82
N GLN A 34 -22.15 0.07 -18.37
CA GLN A 34 -21.89 1.49 -18.62
C GLN A 34 -21.73 2.27 -17.31
N SER A 35 -22.59 2.04 -16.32
CA SER A 35 -22.44 2.64 -14.98
C SER A 35 -21.17 2.17 -14.25
N LEU A 36 -20.71 0.94 -14.48
CA LEU A 36 -19.47 0.41 -13.93
C LEU A 36 -18.23 0.81 -14.73
N LYS A 37 -18.36 1.09 -16.03
CA LYS A 37 -17.29 1.62 -16.89
C LYS A 37 -16.96 3.05 -16.49
N ASP A 38 -17.94 3.82 -16.04
CA ASP A 38 -17.70 5.15 -15.44
C ASP A 38 -17.00 5.06 -14.08
N PHE A 39 -17.18 3.96 -13.32
CA PHE A 39 -16.42 3.69 -12.08
C PHE A 39 -15.06 3.00 -12.32
N GLY A 40 -14.94 2.20 -13.39
CA GLY A 40 -13.78 1.38 -13.76
C GLY A 40 -12.81 2.06 -14.73
N SER A 41 -13.19 3.22 -15.30
CA SER A 41 -12.26 4.15 -15.98
C SER A 41 -11.10 4.59 -15.07
N LEU A 42 -11.27 4.48 -13.74
CA LEU A 42 -10.22 4.70 -12.73
C LEU A 42 -9.41 3.44 -12.36
N LEU A 43 -9.81 2.24 -12.81
CA LEU A 43 -9.18 0.96 -12.45
C LEU A 43 -9.02 0.06 -13.70
N SER A 44 -8.23 0.55 -14.65
CA SER A 44 -7.57 -0.11 -15.79
C SER A 44 -8.13 -1.44 -16.36
N ASN A 45 -8.57 -1.36 -17.62
CA ASN A 45 -8.44 -2.37 -18.69
C ASN A 45 -8.49 -3.86 -18.30
N SER A 46 -9.70 -4.44 -18.23
CA SER A 46 -9.90 -5.83 -18.64
C SER A 46 -11.13 -5.91 -19.55
N SER A 47 -10.87 -6.06 -20.85
CA SER A 47 -11.86 -6.34 -21.89
C SER A 47 -12.33 -7.80 -21.82
N GLU A 48 -12.89 -8.21 -20.70
CA GLU A 48 -13.64 -9.46 -20.61
C GLU A 48 -15.12 -9.11 -20.72
N ASP A 49 -15.75 -9.58 -21.79
CA ASP A 49 -17.20 -9.49 -21.97
C ASP A 49 -17.89 -10.22 -20.82
N VAL A 50 -18.28 -9.47 -19.78
CA VAL A 50 -18.96 -10.01 -18.60
C VAL A 50 -20.32 -10.54 -19.04
N GLN A 51 -20.39 -11.84 -19.27
CA GLN A 51 -21.64 -12.52 -19.54
C GLN A 51 -22.56 -12.38 -18.31
N PRO A 52 -23.84 -11.96 -18.51
CA PRO A 52 -24.79 -11.88 -17.41
C PRO A 52 -25.00 -13.28 -16.81
N ILE A 53 -24.80 -13.40 -15.50
CA ILE A 53 -25.03 -14.65 -14.78
C ILE A 53 -26.54 -14.87 -14.62
N ASP A 54 -26.98 -16.13 -14.69
CA ASP A 54 -28.32 -16.51 -14.25
C ASP A 54 -28.40 -16.35 -12.73
N PRO A 55 -29.22 -15.43 -12.19
CA PRO A 55 -29.21 -15.14 -10.76
C PRO A 55 -30.06 -16.16 -9.98
N LYS A 56 -30.88 -16.99 -10.65
CA LYS A 56 -31.74 -18.00 -10.04
C LYS A 56 -31.05 -18.93 -9.01
N PRO A 57 -29.88 -19.54 -9.29
CA PRO A 57 -29.19 -20.40 -8.32
C PRO A 57 -28.82 -19.66 -7.02
N ILE A 58 -28.56 -18.35 -7.10
CA ILE A 58 -28.12 -17.55 -5.95
C ILE A 58 -29.31 -17.12 -5.09
N TYR A 59 -30.46 -16.85 -5.71
CA TYR A 59 -31.72 -16.66 -4.97
C TYR A 59 -32.19 -17.93 -4.25
N GLN A 60 -31.78 -19.12 -4.70
CA GLN A 60 -32.11 -20.38 -4.03
C GLN A 60 -31.18 -20.65 -2.86
N ASP A 61 -29.88 -20.42 -3.05
CA ASP A 61 -28.85 -20.61 -2.05
C ASP A 61 -28.02 -19.32 -1.88
N PRO A 62 -28.31 -18.52 -0.84
CA PRO A 62 -27.62 -17.26 -0.59
C PRO A 62 -26.12 -17.41 -0.35
N THR A 63 -25.65 -18.57 0.14
CA THR A 63 -24.24 -18.77 0.48
C THR A 63 -23.31 -18.61 -0.72
N LYS A 64 -23.81 -18.96 -1.91
CA LYS A 64 -23.10 -18.85 -3.18
C LYS A 64 -22.75 -17.42 -3.56
N PHE A 65 -23.42 -16.43 -2.96
CA PHE A 65 -23.15 -15.02 -3.22
C PHE A 65 -21.71 -14.63 -2.92
N SER A 66 -21.14 -15.17 -1.83
CA SER A 66 -19.78 -14.85 -1.37
C SER A 66 -18.69 -15.22 -2.39
N ASN A 67 -18.88 -16.30 -3.14
CA ASN A 67 -17.91 -16.82 -4.11
C ASN A 67 -17.98 -16.16 -5.49
N LEU A 68 -18.91 -15.23 -5.70
CA LEU A 68 -19.07 -14.55 -6.98
C LEU A 68 -18.00 -13.48 -7.17
N SER A 69 -17.64 -13.23 -8.44
CA SER A 69 -16.88 -12.03 -8.80
C SER A 69 -17.62 -10.77 -8.35
N LEU A 70 -16.86 -9.74 -7.97
CA LEU A 70 -17.39 -8.44 -7.54
C LEU A 70 -18.39 -7.85 -8.56
N LEU A 71 -18.17 -8.07 -9.85
CA LEU A 71 -19.05 -7.59 -10.92
C LEU A 71 -20.42 -8.27 -10.87
N HIS A 72 -20.43 -9.59 -10.67
CA HIS A 72 -21.65 -10.38 -10.57
C HIS A 72 -22.38 -10.14 -9.24
N GLN A 73 -21.64 -9.92 -8.14
CA GLN A 73 -22.21 -9.46 -6.87
C GLN A 73 -22.96 -8.13 -7.07
N GLY A 74 -22.34 -7.18 -7.78
CA GLY A 74 -22.95 -5.89 -8.11
C GLY A 74 -24.24 -6.01 -8.93
N GLN A 75 -24.27 -6.90 -9.92
CA GLN A 75 -25.49 -7.17 -10.70
C GLN A 75 -26.65 -7.64 -9.81
N ILE A 76 -26.39 -8.61 -8.92
CA ILE A 76 -27.41 -9.19 -8.04
C ILE A 76 -27.90 -8.17 -7.02
N ILE A 77 -26.99 -7.37 -6.44
CA ILE A 77 -27.35 -6.29 -5.53
C ILE A 77 -28.26 -5.29 -6.22
N LYS A 78 -27.95 -4.90 -7.47
CA LYS A 78 -28.78 -3.97 -8.25
C LYS A 78 -30.17 -4.54 -8.51
N GLU A 79 -30.27 -5.81 -8.93
CA GLU A 79 -31.57 -6.48 -9.13
C GLU A 79 -32.38 -6.58 -7.83
N LEU A 80 -31.71 -6.83 -6.69
CA LEU A 80 -32.34 -6.83 -5.36
C LEU A 80 -32.81 -5.44 -4.96
N GLN A 81 -32.00 -4.41 -5.21
CA GLN A 81 -32.36 -3.03 -4.91
C GLN A 81 -33.61 -2.61 -5.68
N GLU A 82 -33.69 -2.92 -6.98
CA GLU A 82 -34.89 -2.66 -7.79
C GLU A 82 -36.14 -3.39 -7.26
N LYS A 83 -35.97 -4.51 -6.54
CA LYS A 83 -37.06 -5.20 -5.83
C LYS A 83 -37.38 -4.53 -4.49
N PHE A 84 -36.39 -4.01 -3.75
CA PHE A 84 -36.61 -3.30 -2.49
C PHE A 84 -37.25 -1.94 -2.66
N ASP A 85 -36.98 -1.25 -3.77
CA ASP A 85 -37.61 0.03 -4.09
C ASP A 85 -39.12 -0.14 -4.37
N LYS A 86 -39.57 -1.38 -4.58
CA LYS A 86 -40.99 -1.76 -4.66
C LYS A 86 -41.53 -2.08 -3.26
N SER A 87 -42.80 -2.50 -3.17
CA SER A 87 -43.41 -2.85 -1.89
C SER A 87 -42.77 -4.10 -1.28
N TRP A 88 -42.32 -4.00 -0.03
CA TRP A 88 -41.80 -5.10 0.80
C TRP A 88 -42.77 -6.29 0.96
N LYS A 89 -44.08 -6.04 0.81
CA LYS A 89 -45.11 -7.09 0.85
C LYS A 89 -45.06 -8.00 -0.38
N LYS A 90 -44.55 -7.49 -1.51
CA LYS A 90 -44.43 -8.22 -2.79
C LYS A 90 -43.11 -8.97 -2.94
N LEU A 91 -42.18 -8.81 -1.98
CA LEU A 91 -40.88 -9.47 -2.02
C LEU A 91 -41.03 -10.96 -1.67
N SER A 92 -40.43 -11.84 -2.48
CA SER A 92 -40.40 -13.26 -2.17
C SER A 92 -39.60 -13.52 -0.90
N ILE A 93 -39.93 -14.59 -0.17
CA ILE A 93 -39.13 -15.08 0.96
C ILE A 93 -37.68 -15.35 0.52
N LYS A 94 -37.48 -15.82 -0.71
CA LYS A 94 -36.15 -16.05 -1.28
C LYS A 94 -35.34 -14.76 -1.41
N ASP A 95 -35.98 -13.70 -1.93
CA ASP A 95 -35.36 -12.38 -2.03
C ASP A 95 -34.98 -11.84 -0.65
N LYS A 96 -35.86 -12.01 0.36
CA LYS A 96 -35.60 -11.60 1.75
C LYS A 96 -34.45 -12.38 2.38
N LYS A 97 -34.36 -13.68 2.12
CA LYS A 97 -33.26 -14.53 2.61
C LYS A 97 -31.93 -14.12 2.00
N LEU A 98 -31.90 -13.87 0.69
CA LEU A 98 -30.70 -13.39 0.01
C LEU A 98 -30.30 -12.01 0.53
N ALA A 99 -31.26 -11.09 0.71
CA ALA A 99 -31.04 -9.79 1.34
C ALA A 99 -30.34 -9.93 2.70
N TYR A 100 -30.93 -10.75 3.56
CA TYR A 100 -30.43 -10.95 4.91
C TYR A 100 -29.02 -11.51 4.89
N TYR A 101 -28.73 -12.46 4.00
CA TYR A 101 -27.38 -13.00 3.83
C TYR A 101 -26.39 -11.94 3.32
N ILE A 102 -26.77 -11.10 2.37
CA ILE A 102 -25.89 -10.04 1.85
C ILE A 102 -25.54 -9.05 2.97
N TYR A 103 -26.50 -8.63 3.79
CA TYR A 103 -26.22 -7.61 4.81
C TYR A 103 -25.66 -8.17 6.13
N PHE A 104 -26.08 -9.37 6.52
CA PHE A 104 -25.80 -9.94 7.84
C PHE A 104 -25.18 -11.34 7.81
N GLY A 105 -25.02 -11.92 6.61
CA GLY A 105 -24.40 -13.22 6.45
C GLY A 105 -22.92 -13.23 6.83
N ASN A 106 -22.40 -14.44 6.94
CA ASN A 106 -21.02 -14.76 7.27
C ASN A 106 -20.12 -14.71 6.02
N TRP A 107 -19.97 -13.53 5.42
CA TRP A 107 -19.07 -13.29 4.28
C TRP A 107 -18.32 -11.95 4.43
N GLY A 108 -17.21 -11.79 3.71
CA GLY A 108 -16.33 -10.63 3.81
C GLY A 108 -15.73 -10.49 5.21
N VAL A 109 -15.96 -9.34 5.86
CA VAL A 109 -15.44 -9.08 7.22
C VAL A 109 -16.01 -10.01 8.30
N ARG A 110 -17.09 -10.74 7.99
CA ARG A 110 -17.81 -11.61 8.94
C ARG A 110 -17.47 -13.11 8.82
N GLU A 111 -16.57 -13.50 7.93
CA GLU A 111 -16.29 -14.92 7.63
C GLU A 111 -15.76 -15.72 8.83
N ASP A 112 -14.93 -15.08 9.65
CA ASP A 112 -14.29 -15.73 10.78
C ASP A 112 -15.22 -15.89 12.00
N PHE A 113 -16.39 -15.25 12.00
CA PHE A 113 -17.37 -15.33 13.10
C PHE A 113 -18.18 -16.63 13.04
N LYS A 114 -17.51 -17.75 13.30
CA LYS A 114 -18.09 -19.11 13.16
C LYS A 114 -18.85 -19.59 14.41
N ASN A 115 -18.68 -18.94 15.54
CA ASN A 115 -19.17 -19.42 16.84
C ASN A 115 -20.59 -18.94 17.21
N TRP A 116 -21.43 -18.63 16.22
CA TRP A 116 -22.79 -18.14 16.44
C TRP A 116 -23.76 -19.20 16.97
N ASN A 117 -23.42 -20.49 16.83
CA ASN A 117 -24.21 -21.64 17.29
C ASN A 117 -23.54 -22.48 18.38
N LEU A 118 -22.37 -22.05 18.87
CA LEU A 118 -21.61 -22.79 19.87
C LEU A 118 -21.89 -22.22 21.25
N ASP A 119 -21.81 -23.05 22.30
CA ASP A 119 -21.84 -22.63 23.71
C ASP A 119 -20.53 -21.95 24.15
N GLU A 120 -19.91 -21.21 23.23
CA GLU A 120 -18.68 -20.45 23.41
C GLU A 120 -19.00 -18.95 23.44
N PRO A 121 -18.17 -18.11 24.10
CA PRO A 121 -18.37 -16.68 24.10
C PRO A 121 -18.30 -16.11 22.67
N PRO A 122 -19.25 -15.27 22.24
CA PRO A 122 -19.31 -14.77 20.86
C PRO A 122 -18.04 -13.99 20.51
N TYR A 123 -17.48 -14.25 19.33
CA TYR A 123 -16.23 -13.61 18.92
C TYR A 123 -16.34 -12.11 18.60
N ASP A 124 -17.57 -11.59 18.49
CA ASP A 124 -17.87 -10.17 18.28
C ASP A 124 -17.63 -9.32 19.53
N LEU A 125 -17.65 -9.93 20.70
CA LEU A 125 -17.51 -9.26 21.98
C LEU A 125 -16.26 -9.76 22.72
N PRO A 126 -15.46 -8.87 23.33
CA PRO A 126 -14.26 -9.27 24.08
C PRO A 126 -14.66 -9.78 25.47
N PHE A 127 -15.37 -10.91 25.51
CA PHE A 127 -15.67 -11.61 26.75
C PHE A 127 -14.39 -12.09 27.41
N LYS A 128 -14.28 -11.90 28.72
CA LYS A 128 -13.22 -12.46 29.54
C LYS A 128 -13.83 -13.61 30.34
N ILE A 129 -13.29 -14.81 30.16
CA ILE A 129 -13.63 -15.99 30.95
C ILE A 129 -12.51 -16.17 31.98
N PRO A 130 -12.83 -16.27 33.28
CA PRO A 130 -14.17 -16.23 33.88
C PRO A 130 -14.78 -14.81 33.92
N SER A 131 -16.11 -14.73 33.84
CA SER A 131 -16.82 -13.48 33.99
C SER A 131 -16.69 -12.99 35.44
N LYS A 132 -16.10 -11.81 35.63
CA LYS A 132 -15.96 -11.21 36.96
C LYS A 132 -17.27 -10.56 37.38
N ILE A 133 -18.13 -11.31 38.07
CA ILE A 133 -19.33 -10.75 38.69
C ILE A 133 -18.90 -9.89 39.87
N LYS A 134 -19.29 -8.61 39.88
CA LYS A 134 -18.89 -7.67 40.94
C LYS A 134 -19.62 -7.93 42.26
N ASN A 135 -20.91 -8.27 42.21
CA ASN A 135 -21.71 -8.62 43.38
C ASN A 135 -22.69 -9.74 43.02
N SER A 136 -22.68 -10.84 43.79
CA SER A 136 -23.56 -11.99 43.56
C SER A 136 -24.94 -11.80 44.22
N ASN A 137 -25.08 -10.86 45.15
CA ASN A 137 -26.33 -10.59 45.85
C ASN A 137 -26.57 -9.06 45.92
N PRO A 138 -27.15 -8.45 44.87
CA PRO A 138 -27.31 -7.01 44.81
C PRO A 138 -28.31 -6.52 45.86
N LYS A 139 -27.95 -5.46 46.59
CA LYS A 139 -28.84 -4.80 47.56
C LYS A 139 -29.60 -3.65 46.90
N PRO A 140 -30.76 -3.23 47.44
CA PRO A 140 -31.52 -2.09 46.90
C PRO A 140 -30.73 -0.76 46.86
N ASN A 141 -29.68 -0.63 47.69
CA ASN A 141 -28.83 0.55 47.76
C ASN A 141 -27.54 0.44 46.91
N ASP A 142 -27.40 -0.62 46.09
CA ASP A 142 -26.23 -0.78 45.24
C ASP A 142 -26.29 0.20 44.05
N PHE A 143 -25.35 1.14 44.02
CA PHE A 143 -25.27 2.14 42.97
C PHE A 143 -24.70 1.55 41.66
N ILE A 144 -25.53 1.53 40.61
CA ILE A 144 -25.13 1.05 39.28
C ILE A 144 -24.29 2.12 38.59
N LYS A 145 -23.01 1.81 38.35
CA LYS A 145 -22.10 2.67 37.57
C LYS A 145 -22.08 2.26 36.11
N LYS A 146 -21.85 3.24 35.23
CA LYS A 146 -21.56 2.99 33.82
C LYS A 146 -20.33 2.07 33.70
N LEU A 147 -20.43 1.04 32.87
CA LEU A 147 -19.32 0.14 32.59
C LEU A 147 -18.21 0.88 31.83
N ASN A 148 -16.97 0.42 31.98
CA ASN A 148 -15.84 0.95 31.22
C ASN A 148 -16.09 0.73 29.72
N PRO A 149 -15.67 1.67 28.85
CA PRO A 149 -15.78 1.49 27.41
C PRO A 149 -14.99 0.26 26.98
N VAL A 150 -15.59 -0.53 26.09
CA VAL A 150 -15.02 -1.77 25.59
C VAL A 150 -14.57 -1.55 24.15
N ILE A 151 -13.32 -1.88 23.84
CA ILE A 151 -12.76 -1.75 22.50
C ILE A 151 -13.12 -3.02 21.72
N LEU A 152 -14.07 -2.91 20.81
CA LEU A 152 -14.53 -4.04 20.01
C LEU A 152 -13.47 -4.54 19.00
N GLY A 153 -12.45 -3.75 18.70
CA GLY A 153 -11.35 -4.13 17.80
C GLY A 153 -10.36 -5.13 18.41
N GLU A 154 -10.40 -5.35 19.73
CA GLU A 154 -9.46 -6.20 20.44
C GLU A 154 -9.91 -7.67 20.56
N THR A 155 -10.98 -8.07 19.85
CA THR A 155 -11.38 -9.48 19.81
C THR A 155 -10.38 -10.30 18.99
N PRO A 156 -10.23 -11.61 19.25
CA PRO A 156 -9.26 -12.45 18.54
C PRO A 156 -9.39 -12.39 17.01
N ILE A 157 -10.62 -12.23 16.51
CA ILE A 157 -10.92 -12.12 15.07
C ILE A 157 -10.73 -10.70 14.53
N ARG A 158 -11.03 -9.67 15.32
CA ARG A 158 -10.87 -8.29 14.86
C ARG A 158 -9.43 -7.80 14.92
N LYS A 159 -8.61 -8.33 15.83
CA LYS A 159 -7.17 -8.00 15.89
C LYS A 159 -6.45 -8.07 14.53
N PRO A 160 -6.53 -9.17 13.76
CA PRO A 160 -5.91 -9.22 12.44
C PRO A 160 -6.59 -8.31 11.41
N GLN A 161 -7.92 -8.12 11.49
CA GLN A 161 -8.66 -7.25 10.56
C GLN A 161 -8.30 -5.76 10.75
N PHE A 162 -8.04 -5.33 11.98
CA PHE A 162 -7.68 -3.95 12.33
C PHE A 162 -6.17 -3.75 12.53
N ASP A 163 -5.32 -4.68 12.09
CA ASP A 163 -3.87 -4.53 12.15
C ASP A 163 -3.37 -3.60 11.02
N TYR A 164 -3.70 -2.31 11.14
CA TYR A 164 -3.31 -1.25 10.19
C TYR A 164 -1.79 -1.03 10.09
N LYS A 165 -1.01 -1.63 10.99
CA LYS A 165 0.46 -1.50 11.00
C LYS A 165 1.13 -2.41 9.95
N LYS A 166 0.42 -3.42 9.46
CA LYS A 166 0.94 -4.31 8.41
C LYS A 166 0.52 -3.80 7.04
N MET A 167 1.47 -3.19 6.32
CA MET A 167 1.28 -2.86 4.91
C MET A 167 1.29 -4.14 4.06
N ASP A 168 0.35 -4.24 3.11
CA ASP A 168 0.27 -5.35 2.16
C ASP A 168 1.58 -5.49 1.36
N GLY A 169 1.96 -6.73 1.04
CA GLY A 169 3.17 -7.04 0.28
C GLY A 169 3.17 -6.39 -1.09
N VAL A 170 2.01 -6.32 -1.75
CA VAL A 170 1.85 -5.66 -3.06
C VAL A 170 2.07 -4.15 -2.94
N SER A 171 1.46 -3.51 -1.95
CA SER A 171 1.68 -2.07 -1.71
C SER A 171 3.13 -1.76 -1.37
N LYS A 172 3.80 -2.60 -0.55
CA LYS A 172 5.24 -2.50 -0.31
C LYS A 172 6.04 -2.56 -1.59
N PHE A 173 5.76 -3.54 -2.46
CA PHE A 173 6.45 -3.69 -3.72
C PHE A 173 6.34 -2.42 -4.59
N PHE A 174 5.14 -1.86 -4.76
CA PHE A 174 4.96 -0.64 -5.55
C PHE A 174 5.63 0.59 -4.93
N ILE A 175 5.63 0.72 -3.60
CA ILE A 175 6.33 1.83 -2.92
C ILE A 175 7.85 1.73 -3.14
N PHE A 176 8.43 0.53 -3.05
CA PHE A 176 9.85 0.35 -3.34
C PHE A 176 10.17 0.55 -4.82
N LEU A 177 9.27 0.12 -5.72
CA LEU A 177 9.43 0.31 -7.16
C LEU A 177 9.41 1.80 -7.54
N THR A 178 8.49 2.59 -6.96
CA THR A 178 8.44 4.03 -7.23
C THR A 178 9.67 4.76 -6.68
N LEU A 179 10.15 4.37 -5.49
CA LEU A 179 11.43 4.84 -4.96
C LEU A 179 12.62 4.48 -5.85
N LEU A 180 12.64 3.27 -6.40
CA LEU A 180 13.70 2.84 -7.31
C LEU A 180 13.69 3.68 -8.60
N ILE A 181 12.51 3.85 -9.21
CA ILE A 181 12.34 4.65 -10.43
C ILE A 181 12.75 6.11 -10.18
N SER A 182 12.39 6.68 -9.03
CA SER A 182 12.77 8.06 -8.69
C SER A 182 14.28 8.21 -8.51
N LEU A 183 14.95 7.25 -7.87
CA LEU A 183 16.41 7.23 -7.76
C LEU A 183 17.10 7.11 -9.12
N ILE A 184 16.60 6.25 -10.01
CA ILE A 184 17.13 6.12 -11.38
C ILE A 184 16.93 7.43 -12.14
N ALA A 185 15.76 8.07 -12.03
CA ALA A 185 15.47 9.35 -12.66
C ALA A 185 16.43 10.43 -12.16
N ILE A 186 16.64 10.55 -10.84
CA ILE A 186 17.61 11.49 -10.25
C ILE A 186 19.03 11.18 -10.72
N SER A 187 19.43 9.91 -10.75
CA SER A 187 20.77 9.53 -11.21
C SER A 187 20.98 9.85 -12.69
N ARG A 188 19.94 9.70 -13.52
CA ARG A 188 19.99 10.06 -14.94
C ARG A 188 20.05 11.57 -15.10
N ASP A 189 19.26 12.31 -14.35
CA ASP A 189 19.23 13.78 -14.39
C ASP A 189 20.58 14.38 -13.97
N LYS A 190 21.23 13.81 -12.94
CA LYS A 190 22.60 14.20 -12.54
C LYS A 190 23.66 13.93 -13.60
N LYS A 191 23.47 12.90 -14.44
CA LYS A 191 24.44 12.50 -15.47
C LYS A 191 24.17 13.15 -16.83
N ILE A 192 22.95 13.67 -17.06
CA ILE A 192 22.60 14.46 -18.24
C ILE A 192 23.18 15.87 -18.04
N GLY A 193 24.34 16.11 -18.65
CA GLY A 193 25.03 17.40 -18.57
C GLY A 193 26.55 17.30 -18.43
N GLU A 194 27.09 16.13 -18.05
CA GLU A 194 28.55 15.93 -17.92
C GLU A 194 29.28 15.99 -19.29
N GLU A 195 28.59 15.71 -20.39
CA GLU A 195 29.14 15.84 -21.76
C GLU A 195 29.30 17.31 -22.21
N GLY A 196 28.68 18.26 -21.50
CA GLY A 196 28.66 19.69 -21.84
C GLY A 196 29.46 20.59 -20.91
N ILE A 197 30.14 20.04 -19.89
CA ILE A 197 30.99 20.85 -19.01
C ILE A 197 32.18 21.34 -19.85
N PRO A 198 32.42 22.65 -19.97
CA PRO A 198 33.58 23.16 -20.68
C PRO A 198 34.81 22.60 -19.96
N LYS A 199 35.57 21.74 -20.65
CA LYS A 199 36.85 21.27 -20.14
C LYS A 199 37.73 22.49 -19.98
N GLU A 200 38.19 22.75 -18.76
CA GLU A 200 39.23 23.75 -18.54
C GLU A 200 40.43 23.37 -19.40
N ILE A 201 40.74 24.22 -20.39
CA ILE A 201 41.96 24.08 -21.17
C ILE A 201 43.07 24.55 -20.24
N ILE A 202 43.65 23.62 -19.48
CA ILE A 202 44.85 23.89 -18.70
C ILE A 202 45.98 24.10 -19.71
N ILE A 203 46.25 25.36 -20.04
CA ILE A 203 47.42 25.75 -20.82
C ILE A 203 48.63 25.46 -19.93
N LYS A 204 49.30 24.33 -20.17
CA LYS A 204 50.56 23.99 -19.50
C LYS A 204 51.68 24.73 -20.22
N ASP A 205 52.36 25.63 -19.52
CA ASP A 205 53.58 26.25 -20.01
C ASP A 205 54.77 25.30 -19.74
N ASP A 206 55.24 24.64 -20.80
CA ASP A 206 56.35 23.68 -20.73
C ASP A 206 57.66 24.31 -20.20
N TYR A 207 57.83 25.63 -20.34
CA TYR A 207 59.02 26.32 -19.84
C TYR A 207 59.02 26.46 -18.32
N GLU A 208 57.86 26.67 -17.71
CA GLU A 208 57.74 26.84 -16.26
C GLU A 208 57.92 25.50 -15.54
N ILE A 209 57.43 24.41 -16.15
CA ILE A 209 57.64 23.04 -15.66
C ILE A 209 59.13 22.68 -15.67
N LYS A 210 59.85 22.99 -16.77
CA LYS A 210 61.30 22.76 -16.87
C LYS A 210 62.08 23.57 -15.84
N ARG A 211 61.73 24.85 -15.66
CA ARG A 211 62.37 25.71 -14.64
C ARG A 211 62.19 25.14 -13.23
N GLN A 212 61.00 24.65 -12.89
CA GLN A 212 60.76 24.02 -11.58
C GLN A 212 61.52 22.70 -11.40
N GLN A 213 61.68 21.91 -12.46
CA GLN A 213 62.48 20.68 -12.44
C GLN A 213 63.96 20.99 -12.21
N GLU A 214 64.53 21.95 -12.93
CA GLU A 214 65.92 22.37 -12.76
C GLU A 214 66.21 22.92 -11.34
N ILE A 215 65.26 23.63 -10.74
CA ILE A 215 65.38 24.11 -9.35
C ILE A 215 65.42 22.93 -8.39
N LYS A 216 64.51 21.96 -8.54
CA LYS A 216 64.46 20.76 -7.68
C LYS A 216 65.71 19.89 -7.81
N GLU A 217 66.21 19.68 -9.03
CA GLU A 217 67.44 18.92 -9.25
C GLU A 217 68.63 19.59 -8.57
N LYS A 218 68.75 20.92 -8.65
CA LYS A 218 69.81 21.67 -7.93
C LYS A 218 69.66 21.58 -6.42
N GLU A 219 68.45 21.66 -5.88
CA GLU A 219 68.20 21.49 -4.44
C GLU A 219 68.59 20.07 -3.97
N GLU A 220 68.25 19.05 -4.75
CA GLU A 220 68.62 17.65 -4.46
C GLU A 220 70.14 17.43 -4.50
N GLU A 221 70.84 18.02 -5.47
CA GLU A 221 72.30 17.97 -5.55
C GLU A 221 72.98 18.62 -4.33
N VAL A 222 72.49 19.78 -3.89
CA VAL A 222 73.01 20.46 -2.69
C VAL A 222 72.79 19.59 -1.45
N ILE A 223 71.59 19.04 -1.25
CA ILE A 223 71.29 18.16 -0.12
C ILE A 223 72.16 16.89 -0.14
N LEU A 224 72.43 16.32 -1.33
CA LEU A 224 73.30 15.17 -1.47
C LEU A 224 74.74 15.50 -1.08
N GLN A 225 75.24 16.67 -1.49
CA GLN A 225 76.58 17.13 -1.13
C GLN A 225 76.73 17.36 0.38
N GLU A 226 75.73 17.99 1.02
CA GLU A 226 75.71 18.18 2.48
C GLU A 226 75.76 16.83 3.22
N LYS A 227 74.95 15.85 2.79
CA LYS A 227 74.97 14.50 3.37
C LYS A 227 76.33 13.81 3.20
N LEU A 228 76.96 13.96 2.05
CA LEU A 228 78.30 13.40 1.80
C LEU A 228 79.37 14.07 2.68
N GLN A 229 79.27 15.38 2.90
CA GLN A 229 80.17 16.10 3.80
C GLN A 229 79.99 15.66 5.26
N GLU A 230 78.76 15.50 5.74
CA GLU A 230 78.48 14.98 7.08
C GLU A 230 79.07 13.57 7.28
N LEU A 231 78.93 12.68 6.30
CA LEU A 231 79.47 11.33 6.37
C LEU A 231 81.00 11.34 6.47
N LYS A 232 81.69 12.21 5.70
CA LYS A 232 83.14 12.41 5.79
C LYS A 232 83.56 12.96 7.16
N MET A 233 82.79 13.90 7.72
CA MET A 233 83.04 14.44 9.06
C MET A 233 82.87 13.37 10.15
N LYS A 234 81.82 12.54 10.07
CA LYS A 234 81.60 11.43 11.02
C LYS A 234 82.71 10.38 10.95
N GLN A 235 83.18 10.02 9.75
CA GLN A 235 84.32 9.10 9.60
C GLN A 235 85.62 9.67 10.19
N SER A 236 85.92 10.96 9.98
CA SER A 236 87.13 11.58 10.53
C SER A 236 87.08 11.76 12.06
N GLN A 237 85.90 11.89 12.65
CA GLN A 237 85.74 11.90 14.11
C GLN A 237 85.94 10.49 14.72
N SER A 238 85.48 9.44 14.04
CA SER A 238 85.64 8.05 14.51
C SER A 238 87.09 7.56 14.57
N SER A 239 88.04 8.20 13.87
CA SER A 239 89.44 7.76 13.81
C SER A 239 90.35 8.39 14.87
N ARG A 240 89.82 9.24 15.75
CA ARG A 240 90.60 9.86 16.84
C ARG A 240 90.75 8.89 18.01
N LYS A 241 91.97 8.37 18.21
CA LYS A 241 92.35 7.54 19.36
C LYS A 241 92.52 8.42 20.60
N TRP A 242 91.81 8.10 21.67
CA TRP A 242 91.95 8.75 22.97
C TRP A 242 93.14 8.11 23.73
N TYR A 243 94.18 8.88 24.01
CA TYR A 243 95.28 8.43 24.88
C TYR A 243 94.95 8.82 26.32
N TYR A 244 94.81 7.83 27.21
CA TYR A 244 94.73 8.06 28.65
C TYR A 244 96.13 8.29 29.21
N LEU A 245 96.40 9.50 29.66
CA LEU A 245 97.64 9.86 30.35
C LEU A 245 97.45 9.55 31.84
N TRP A 246 97.93 8.39 32.29
CA TRP A 246 97.96 8.04 33.72
C TRP A 246 99.13 8.78 34.38
N LEU A 247 98.82 9.81 35.17
CA LEU A 247 99.76 10.43 36.11
C LEU A 247 99.85 9.55 37.36
N ARG A 248 101.07 9.24 37.79
CA ARG A 248 101.39 8.46 39.00
C ARG A 248 102.07 9.36 40.02
#